data_AF-A0AAW2S4Q8-F1
#
_entry.id   AF-A0AAW2S4Q8-F1
#
_cell.length_a   1.000
_cell.length_b   1.000
_cell.length_c   1.000
_cell.angle_alpha   90.00
_cell.angle_beta   90.00
_cell.angle_gamma   90.00
#
_symmetry.space_group_name_H-M   'P 1'
#
loop_
_entity.id
_entity.type
_entity.pdbx_description
1 polymer ?
#
loop_
_entity_poly.entity_id
_entity_poly.type
_entity_poly.pdbx_seq_one_letter_code
_entity_poly.pdbx_strand_id
1 'polypeptide(L)'
;MKETNKVFKQMKAKGLVPDEITYNTLVNGYCKEGNFHQALVLHAEMVRNGLSPNVVTYTSLINSMCKARNLHRAMEFFDQMQIRGLTPNEKTYTTVIDGFSQQGLMDEAYKLLSEMISRGFSPPV
;
A
#
# COMPACT_ATOMS: atom_id res chain seq x y z
N MET A 1 7.50 -14.42 -7.01
CA MET A 1 8.27 -14.07 -5.79
C MET A 1 9.31 -15.08 -5.30
N LYS A 2 9.39 -16.33 -5.80
CA LYS A 2 10.31 -17.36 -5.23
C LYS A 2 11.79 -16.94 -5.21
N GLU A 3 12.35 -16.51 -6.34
CA GLU A 3 13.74 -16.07 -6.41
C GLU A 3 14.00 -14.77 -5.63
N THR A 4 13.09 -13.80 -5.69
CA THR A 4 13.19 -12.55 -4.90
C THR A 4 13.31 -12.84 -3.40
N ASN A 5 12.53 -13.78 -2.88
CA ASN A 5 12.61 -14.21 -1.48
C ASN A 5 13.91 -14.94 -1.15
N LYS A 6 14.42 -15.77 -2.07
CA LYS A 6 15.68 -16.47 -1.89
C LYS A 6 16.83 -15.48 -1.78
N VAL A 7 16.89 -14.51 -2.69
CA VAL A 7 17.91 -13.43 -2.66
C VAL A 7 17.78 -12.61 -1.39
N PHE A 8 16.56 -12.23 -0.99
CA PHE A 8 16.32 -11.49 0.25
C PHE A 8 16.80 -12.24 1.49
N LYS A 9 16.50 -13.54 1.60
CA LYS A 9 16.97 -14.38 2.71
C LYS A 9 18.49 -14.52 2.72
N GLN A 10 19.12 -14.71 1.56
CA GLN A 10 20.58 -14.76 1.44
C GLN A 10 21.24 -13.45 1.83
N MET A 11 20.66 -12.32 1.43
CA MET A 11 21.13 -10.99 1.79
C MET A 11 21.16 -10.81 3.31
N LYS A 12 20.04 -11.12 3.98
CA LYS A 12 19.96 -11.10 5.45
C LYS A 12 20.94 -12.07 6.12
N ALA A 13 21.09 -13.29 5.59
CA ALA A 13 22.02 -14.29 6.12
C ALA A 13 23.49 -13.85 6.02
N LYS A 14 23.82 -12.99 5.06
CA LYS A 14 25.14 -12.36 4.91
C LYS A 14 25.31 -11.09 5.76
N GLY A 15 24.32 -10.74 6.59
CA GLY A 15 24.35 -9.52 7.41
C GLY A 15 24.11 -8.23 6.63
N LEU A 16 23.67 -8.32 5.37
CA LEU A 16 23.33 -7.14 4.57
C LEU A 16 21.95 -6.63 4.97
N VAL A 17 21.84 -5.33 5.19
CA VAL A 17 20.60 -4.65 5.60
C VAL A 17 19.78 -4.32 4.35
N PRO A 18 18.54 -4.85 4.23
CA PRO A 18 17.66 -4.45 3.14
C PRO A 18 17.26 -2.99 3.24
N ASP A 19 17.25 -2.31 2.10
CA ASP A 19 16.83 -0.92 1.98
C ASP A 19 15.33 -0.79 1.70
N GLU A 20 14.86 0.45 1.68
CA GLU A 20 13.47 0.81 1.41
C GLU A 20 12.98 0.27 0.05
N ILE A 21 13.82 0.32 -0.99
CA ILE A 21 13.47 -0.18 -2.33
C ILE A 21 13.24 -1.70 -2.29
N THR A 22 14.08 -2.43 -1.57
CA THR A 22 13.96 -3.88 -1.41
C THR A 22 12.65 -4.24 -0.70
N TYR A 23 12.33 -3.56 0.41
CA TYR A 23 11.07 -3.79 1.12
C TYR A 23 9.85 -3.44 0.27
N ASN A 24 9.84 -2.28 -0.39
CA ASN A 24 8.75 -1.85 -1.27
C ASN A 24 8.50 -2.84 -2.40
N THR A 25 9.57 -3.37 -2.99
CA THR A 25 9.50 -4.38 -4.05
C THR A 25 8.85 -5.66 -3.52
N LEU A 26 9.29 -6.15 -2.36
CA LEU A 26 8.76 -7.37 -1.76
C LEU A 26 7.30 -7.21 -1.31
N VAL A 27 6.97 -6.11 -0.63
CA VAL A 27 5.60 -5.78 -0.20
C VAL A 27 4.67 -5.76 -1.41
N ASN A 28 5.02 -5.01 -2.46
CA ASN A 28 4.22 -4.97 -3.70
C ASN A 28 4.11 -6.35 -4.37
N GLY A 29 5.19 -7.13 -4.38
CA GLY A 29 5.20 -8.50 -4.92
C GLY A 29 4.22 -9.42 -4.20
N TYR A 30 4.26 -9.46 -2.87
CA TYR A 30 3.31 -10.24 -2.07
C TYR A 30 1.88 -9.72 -2.17
N CYS A 31 1.70 -8.40 -2.26
CA CYS A 31 0.41 -7.77 -2.51
C CYS A 31 -0.22 -8.22 -3.84
N LYS A 32 0.59 -8.38 -4.89
CA LYS A 32 0.15 -8.88 -6.20
C LYS A 32 -0.16 -10.38 -6.21
N GLU A 33 0.54 -11.16 -5.39
CA GLU A 33 0.27 -12.59 -5.19
C GLU A 33 -0.94 -12.85 -4.25
N GLY A 34 -1.57 -11.81 -3.70
CA GLY A 34 -2.66 -11.94 -2.74
C GLY A 34 -2.21 -12.43 -1.35
N ASN A 35 -0.91 -12.47 -1.08
CA ASN A 35 -0.38 -12.89 0.21
C ASN A 35 -0.19 -11.67 1.13
N PHE A 36 -1.32 -11.13 1.59
CA PHE A 36 -1.37 -9.93 2.42
C PHE A 36 -0.63 -10.10 3.75
N HIS A 37 -0.69 -11.29 4.35
CA HIS A 37 -0.01 -11.58 5.61
C HIS A 37 1.50 -11.32 5.49
N GLN A 38 2.12 -11.84 4.43
CA GLN A 38 3.55 -11.68 4.23
C GLN A 38 3.93 -10.24 3.86
N ALA A 39 3.06 -9.52 3.14
CA ALA A 39 3.24 -8.08 2.89
C ALA A 39 3.24 -7.27 4.20
N LEU A 40 2.34 -7.58 5.13
CA LEU A 40 2.27 -6.93 6.44
C LEU A 40 3.47 -7.27 7.33
N VAL A 41 3.94 -8.52 7.31
CA VAL A 41 5.16 -8.93 8.02
C VAL A 41 6.35 -8.12 7.55
N LEU A 42 6.50 -7.95 6.23
CA LEU A 42 7.59 -7.16 5.66
C LEU A 42 7.46 -5.66 5.95
N HIS A 43 6.25 -5.11 5.92
CA HIS A 43 6.00 -3.73 6.33
C HIS A 43 6.38 -3.51 7.80
N ALA A 44 5.99 -4.42 8.70
CA ALA A 44 6.36 -4.34 10.10
C ALA A 44 7.89 -4.50 10.31
N GLU A 45 8.52 -5.40 9.55
CA GLU A 45 9.97 -5.56 9.57
C GLU A 45 10.70 -4.30 9.10
N MET A 46 10.22 -3.66 8.02
CA MET A 46 10.73 -2.39 7.52
C MET A 46 10.72 -1.31 8.62
N VAL A 47 9.58 -1.12 9.28
CA VAL A 47 9.43 -0.15 10.38
C VAL A 47 10.35 -0.48 11.56
N ARG A 48 10.44 -1.76 11.95
CA ARG A 48 11.31 -2.21 13.06
C ARG A 48 12.79 -1.96 12.77
N ASN A 49 13.19 -2.00 11.50
CA ASN A 49 14.57 -1.72 11.07
C ASN A 49 14.83 -0.21 10.90
N GLY A 50 13.92 0.65 11.34
CA GLY A 50 14.08 2.11 11.28
C GLY A 50 13.87 2.71 9.89
N LEU A 51 13.37 1.93 8.93
CA LEU A 51 13.02 2.42 7.62
C LEU A 51 11.60 2.99 7.64
N SER A 52 11.41 4.12 6.96
CA SER A 52 10.12 4.81 6.89
C SER A 52 9.33 4.34 5.67
N PRO A 53 8.17 3.68 5.83
CA PRO A 53 7.28 3.39 4.71
C PRO A 53 6.85 4.70 4.05
N ASN A 54 6.84 4.72 2.72
CA ASN A 54 6.53 5.91 1.94
C ASN A 54 5.17 5.78 1.24
N VAL A 55 4.78 6.79 0.44
CA VAL A 55 3.52 6.77 -0.32
C VAL A 55 3.39 5.50 -1.17
N VAL A 56 4.47 5.05 -1.84
CA VAL A 56 4.45 3.83 -2.66
C VAL A 56 4.16 2.58 -1.83
N THR A 57 4.72 2.47 -0.62
CA THR A 57 4.43 1.36 0.30
C THR A 57 2.96 1.33 0.66
N TYR A 58 2.40 2.47 1.10
CA TYR A 58 1.00 2.58 1.51
C TYR A 58 0.04 2.36 0.33
N THR A 59 0.25 3.01 -0.81
CA THR A 59 -0.59 2.81 -2.01
C THR A 59 -0.61 1.33 -2.42
N SER A 60 0.52 0.62 -2.32
CA SER A 60 0.58 -0.81 -2.65
C SER A 60 -0.24 -1.66 -1.68
N LEU A 61 -0.13 -1.42 -0.37
CA LEU A 61 -0.91 -2.10 0.66
C LEU A 61 -2.42 -1.83 0.50
N ILE A 62 -2.80 -0.56 0.29
CA ILE A 62 -4.18 -0.12 0.07
C ILE A 62 -4.78 -0.84 -1.15
N ASN A 63 -4.09 -0.80 -2.31
CA ASN A 63 -4.54 -1.48 -3.52
C ASN A 63 -4.75 -2.98 -3.31
N SER A 64 -3.82 -3.59 -2.58
CA SER A 64 -3.90 -4.99 -2.22
C SER A 64 -5.16 -5.29 -1.39
N MET A 65 -5.42 -4.49 -0.35
CA MET A 65 -6.60 -4.64 0.51
C MET A 65 -7.91 -4.36 -0.24
N CYS A 66 -7.96 -3.39 -1.15
CA CYS A 66 -9.11 -3.17 -2.03
C CYS A 66 -9.41 -4.41 -2.87
N LYS A 67 -8.40 -5.01 -3.51
CA LYS A 67 -8.55 -6.25 -4.29
C LYS A 67 -8.93 -7.46 -3.44
N ALA A 68 -8.52 -7.48 -2.18
CA ALA A 68 -8.94 -8.47 -1.19
C ALA A 68 -10.40 -8.30 -0.72
N ARG A 69 -11.10 -7.25 -1.20
CA ARG A 69 -12.40 -6.81 -0.68
C ARG A 69 -12.39 -6.49 0.82
N ASN A 70 -11.24 -6.06 1.35
CA ASN A 70 -11.07 -5.65 2.74
C ASN A 70 -10.90 -4.12 2.83
N LEU A 71 -11.97 -3.38 2.55
CA LEU A 71 -11.95 -1.93 2.52
C LEU A 71 -11.67 -1.30 3.88
N HIS A 72 -12.07 -1.95 4.97
CA HIS A 72 -11.74 -1.50 6.32
C HIS A 72 -10.22 -1.39 6.52
N ARG A 73 -9.47 -2.43 6.17
CA ARG A 73 -8.00 -2.39 6.24
C ARG A 73 -7.40 -1.43 5.22
N ALA A 74 -7.99 -1.29 4.04
CA ALA A 74 -7.54 -0.31 3.05
C ALA A 74 -7.62 1.12 3.62
N MET A 75 -8.74 1.47 4.27
CA MET A 75 -8.92 2.78 4.90
C MET A 75 -8.03 2.97 6.12
N GLU A 76 -7.79 1.94 6.93
CA GLU A 76 -6.83 2.02 8.04
C GLU A 76 -5.43 2.42 7.55
N PHE A 77 -4.97 1.88 6.41
CA PHE A 77 -3.71 2.29 5.79
C PHE A 77 -3.77 3.70 5.19
N PHE A 78 -4.90 4.09 4.60
CA PHE A 78 -5.12 5.43 4.07
C PHE A 78 -5.14 6.51 5.17
N ASP A 79 -5.66 6.19 6.35
CA ASP A 79 -5.63 7.09 7.50
C ASP A 79 -4.22 7.11 8.13
N GLN A 80 -3.60 5.93 8.26
CA GLN A 80 -2.25 5.82 8.80
C GLN A 80 -1.22 6.60 7.99
N MET A 81 -1.30 6.60 6.65
CA MET A 81 -0.37 7.38 5.83
C MET A 81 -0.52 8.88 6.11
N GLN A 82 -1.75 9.37 6.26
CA GLN A 82 -2.03 10.79 6.54
C GLN A 82 -1.58 11.20 7.95
N ILE A 83 -1.82 10.36 8.96
CA ILE A 83 -1.35 10.57 10.34
C ILE A 83 0.19 10.67 10.38
N ARG A 84 0.88 9.95 9.50
CA ARG A 84 2.34 10.01 9.36
C ARG A 84 2.83 11.19 8.51
N GLY A 85 1.94 12.09 8.10
CA GLY A 85 2.26 13.25 7.27
C GLY A 85 2.53 12.92 5.80
N LEU A 86 2.19 11.71 5.34
CA LEU A 86 2.29 11.35 3.92
C LEU A 86 1.01 11.78 3.21
N THR A 87 1.16 12.58 2.16
CA THR A 87 0.03 13.04 1.36
C THR A 87 -0.38 11.97 0.35
N PRO A 88 -1.65 11.50 0.35
CA PRO A 88 -2.16 10.64 -0.70
C PRO A 88 -2.07 11.35 -2.06
N ASN A 89 -1.50 10.66 -3.04
CA ASN A 89 -1.43 11.15 -4.41
C ASN A 89 -2.64 10.68 -5.24
N GLU A 90 -2.75 11.17 -6.47
CA GLU A 90 -3.77 10.76 -7.45
C GLU A 90 -3.96 9.24 -7.49
N LYS A 91 -2.87 8.48 -7.63
CA LYS A 91 -2.91 7.01 -7.67
C LYS A 91 -3.52 6.38 -6.41
N THR A 92 -3.29 6.98 -5.25
CA THR A 92 -3.85 6.49 -3.98
C THR A 92 -5.35 6.72 -3.95
N TYR A 93 -5.82 7.91 -4.31
CA TYR A 93 -7.25 8.19 -4.41
C TYR A 93 -7.95 7.28 -5.41
N THR A 94 -7.44 7.18 -6.64
CA THR A 94 -8.04 6.34 -7.68
C THR A 94 -8.13 4.88 -7.26
N THR A 95 -7.10 4.37 -6.57
CA THR A 95 -7.09 3.01 -6.01
C THR A 95 -8.22 2.77 -5.00
N VAL A 96 -8.44 3.71 -4.08
CA VAL A 96 -9.47 3.56 -3.04
C VAL A 96 -10.87 3.75 -3.61
N ILE A 97 -11.05 4.75 -4.48
CA ILE A 97 -12.32 5.03 -5.19
C ILE A 97 -12.75 3.81 -6.02
N ASP A 98 -11.84 3.23 -6.80
CA ASP A 98 -12.09 2.00 -7.56
C ASP A 98 -12.47 0.84 -6.64
N GLY A 99 -11.75 0.68 -5.52
CA GLY A 99 -12.05 -0.34 -4.51
C GLY A 99 -13.46 -0.25 -3.92
N PHE A 100 -13.92 0.96 -3.59
CA PHE A 100 -15.29 1.20 -3.12
C PHE A 100 -16.33 0.97 -4.22
N SER A 101 -16.05 1.46 -5.43
CA SER A 101 -16.94 1.35 -6.59
C SER A 101 -17.20 -0.11 -6.98
N GLN A 102 -16.15 -0.93 -7.01
CA GLN A 102 -16.24 -2.38 -7.28
C GLN A 102 -17.05 -3.15 -6.22
N GLN A 103 -17.24 -2.57 -5.04
CA GLN A 103 -18.00 -3.17 -3.94
C GLN A 103 -19.39 -2.55 -3.77
N GLY A 104 -19.79 -1.63 -4.66
CA GLY A 104 -21.11 -0.98 -4.65
C GLY A 104 -21.26 0.11 -3.58
N LEU A 105 -20.16 0.52 -2.94
CA LEU A 105 -20.12 1.55 -1.90
C LEU A 105 -19.91 2.92 -2.53
N MET A 106 -20.93 3.36 -3.27
CA MET A 106 -20.83 4.56 -4.11
C MET A 106 -20.72 5.85 -3.30
N ASP A 107 -21.38 5.94 -2.14
CA ASP A 107 -21.34 7.14 -1.29
C ASP A 107 -19.92 7.44 -0.79
N GLU A 108 -19.19 6.40 -0.39
CA GLU A 108 -17.80 6.48 0.03
C GLU A 108 -16.88 6.84 -1.14
N ALA A 109 -17.12 6.25 -2.32
CA ALA A 109 -16.38 6.58 -3.54
C ALA A 109 -16.58 8.07 -3.92
N TYR A 110 -17.80 8.60 -3.84
CA TYR A 110 -18.09 10.01 -4.14
C TYR A 110 -17.49 10.98 -3.11
N LYS A 111 -17.47 10.61 -1.83
CA LYS A 111 -16.80 11.42 -0.79
C LYS A 111 -15.30 11.55 -1.10
N LEU A 112 -14.64 10.44 -1.41
CA LEU A 112 -13.21 10.43 -1.74
C LEU A 112 -12.92 11.14 -3.08
N LEU A 113 -13.81 11.02 -4.06
CA LEU A 113 -13.70 11.77 -5.31
C LEU A 113 -13.79 13.28 -5.08
N SER A 114 -14.72 13.71 -4.23
CA SER A 114 -14.88 15.12 -3.87
C SER A 114 -13.64 15.65 -3.13
N GLU A 115 -13.08 14.84 -2.21
CA GLU A 115 -11.82 15.16 -1.55
C GLU A 115 -10.66 15.26 -2.55
N MET A 116 -10.53 14.31 -3.46
CA MET A 116 -9.52 14.28 -4.52
C MET A 116 -9.54 15.56 -5.37
N ILE A 117 -10.73 15.99 -5.80
CA ILE A 117 -10.92 17.23 -6.58
C ILE A 117 -10.54 18.46 -5.73
N SER A 118 -10.96 18.51 -4.47
CA SER A 118 -10.63 19.63 -3.56
C SER A 118 -9.13 19.79 -3.33
N ARG A 119 -8.36 18.69 -3.44
CA ARG A 119 -6.90 18.68 -3.36
C ARG A 119 -6.20 18.96 -4.70
N GLY A 120 -6.96 19.26 -5.76
CA GLY A 120 -6.43 19.68 -7.06
C GLY A 120 -6.09 18.53 -8.01
N PHE A 121 -6.53 17.29 -7.72
CA PHE A 121 -6.34 16.16 -8.62
C PHE A 121 -7.55 16.00 -9.56
N SER A 122 -7.28 15.52 -10.77
CA SER A 122 -8.33 15.22 -11.76
C SER A 122 -8.98 13.87 -11.47
N PRO A 123 -10.32 13.74 -11.57
CA PRO A 123 -10.99 12.45 -11.52
C PRO A 123 -10.38 11.43 -12.48
N PRO A 124 -10.37 10.13 -12.12
CA PRO A 124 -10.02 9.09 -13.07
C PRO A 124 -10.98 9.14 -14.27
N VAL A 125 -10.41 9.18 -15.48
CA VAL A 125 -11.11 9.13 -16.78
C VAL A 125 -11.51 7.72 -17.17
#